data_AF-I9LA17-F1
#
_entry.id   AF-I9LA17-F1
#
_cell.length_a   1.000
_cell.length_b   1.000
_cell.length_c   1.000
_cell.angle_alpha   90.00
_cell.angle_beta   90.00
_cell.angle_gamma   90.00
#
_symmetry.space_group_name_H-M   'P 1'
#
loop_
_entity.id
_entity.type
_entity.pdbx_description
1 polymer ?
#
loop_
_entity_poly.entity_id
_entity_poly.type
_entity_poly.pdbx_seq_one_letter_code
_entity_poly.pdbx_strand_id
1 'polypeptide(L)'
;MEHVVSIANTLTSIFSGWQSKKEDHLMAYLNTYLFFPQCEKFIINSVNELQSGNTKGLEQIYKELMQQGDITLAQSVDSLVSGKVTVSKESCMLLESYVKSEIFYKELEKTLVNH
;
A
#
# COMPACT_ATOMS: atom_id res chain seq x y z
N MET A 1 10.46 7.67 12.43
CA MET A 1 10.81 7.11 11.10
C MET A 1 10.32 5.67 10.96
N GLU A 2 10.55 4.79 11.94
CA GLU A 2 10.10 3.39 11.91
C GLU A 2 8.58 3.20 11.67
N HIS A 3 7.73 4.00 12.32
CA HIS A 3 6.27 3.95 12.12
C HIS A 3 5.85 4.32 10.68
N VAL A 4 6.53 5.29 10.07
CA VAL A 4 6.30 5.73 8.68
C VAL A 4 6.69 4.62 7.70
N VAL A 5 7.85 4.01 7.91
CA VAL A 5 8.34 2.89 7.07
C VAL A 5 7.42 1.68 7.21
N SER A 6 6.94 1.38 8.43
CA SER A 6 6.01 0.27 8.69
C SER A 6 4.67 0.43 7.95
N ILE A 7 4.10 1.64 7.96
CA ILE A 7 2.85 1.94 7.21
C ILE A 7 3.09 1.81 5.71
N ALA A 8 4.17 2.38 5.19
CA ALA A 8 4.51 2.31 3.76
C ALA A 8 4.71 0.85 3.30
N ASN A 9 5.39 0.03 4.11
CA ASN A 9 5.61 -1.39 3.81
C ASN A 9 4.29 -2.18 3.85
N THR A 10 3.42 -1.92 4.83
CA THR A 10 2.11 -2.58 4.91
C THR A 10 1.25 -2.26 3.68
N LEU A 11 1.19 -0.98 3.29
CA LEU A 11 0.46 -0.53 2.11
C LEU A 11 1.07 -1.07 0.80
N THR A 12 2.40 -1.19 0.74
CA THR A 12 3.10 -1.83 -0.38
C THR A 12 2.68 -3.29 -0.53
N SER A 13 2.66 -4.07 0.56
CA SER A 13 2.25 -5.47 0.54
C SER A 13 0.79 -5.64 0.14
N ILE A 14 -0.10 -4.76 0.65
CA ILE A 14 -1.51 -4.73 0.25
C ILE A 14 -1.63 -4.46 -1.25
N PHE A 15 -0.93 -3.44 -1.76
CA PHE A 15 -0.97 -3.07 -3.17
C PHE A 15 -0.46 -4.21 -4.08
N SER A 16 0.71 -4.77 -3.77
CA SER A 16 1.31 -5.87 -4.54
C SER A 16 0.41 -7.11 -4.57
N GLY A 17 -0.12 -7.51 -3.41
CA GLY A 17 -1.01 -8.66 -3.30
C GLY A 17 -2.39 -8.43 -3.94
N TRP A 18 -2.91 -7.22 -3.88
CA TRP A 18 -4.17 -6.85 -4.52
C TRP A 18 -4.04 -6.74 -6.04
N GLN A 19 -2.94 -6.18 -6.54
CA GLN A 19 -2.69 -6.01 -7.97
C GLN A 19 -2.34 -7.33 -8.67
N SER A 20 -1.50 -8.18 -8.06
CA SER A 20 -1.14 -9.50 -8.62
C SER A 20 -2.35 -10.41 -8.87
N LYS A 21 -3.46 -10.18 -8.17
CA LYS A 21 -4.73 -10.90 -8.36
C LYS A 21 -5.65 -10.30 -9.41
N LYS A 22 -5.35 -9.08 -9.86
CA LYS A 22 -6.11 -8.36 -10.89
C LYS A 22 -5.49 -8.45 -12.29
N GLU A 23 -4.26 -8.96 -12.41
CA GLU A 23 -3.49 -8.88 -13.66
C GLU A 23 -3.15 -10.23 -14.28
N ASP A 24 -3.37 -10.32 -15.60
CA ASP A 24 -2.78 -11.35 -16.46
C ASP A 24 -1.25 -11.19 -16.50
N HIS A 25 -0.53 -12.31 -16.59
CA HIS A 25 0.94 -12.38 -16.57
C HIS A 25 1.66 -11.45 -17.58
N LEU A 26 1.00 -11.04 -18.67
CA LEU A 26 1.54 -10.12 -19.67
C LEU A 26 1.54 -8.65 -19.19
N MET A 27 0.57 -8.27 -18.34
CA MET A 27 0.50 -6.94 -17.73
C MET A 27 1.50 -6.79 -16.59
N ALA A 28 1.80 -7.86 -15.86
CA ALA A 28 2.78 -7.84 -14.76
C ALA A 28 4.19 -7.37 -15.19
N TYR A 29 4.61 -7.69 -16.42
CA TYR A 29 5.91 -7.28 -16.97
C TYR A 29 5.94 -5.83 -17.48
N LEU A 30 4.86 -5.38 -18.16
CA LEU A 30 4.69 -3.97 -18.51
C LEU A 30 4.50 -3.10 -17.27
N ASN A 31 3.98 -3.69 -16.20
CA ASN A 31 3.74 -2.99 -14.97
C ASN A 31 4.99 -2.66 -14.19
N THR A 32 6.15 -3.29 -14.32
CA THR A 32 7.26 -2.90 -13.41
C THR A 32 7.59 -1.40 -13.48
N TYR A 33 7.51 -0.78 -14.67
CA TYR A 33 7.68 0.67 -14.84
C TYR A 33 6.45 1.51 -14.44
N LEU A 34 5.25 0.93 -14.46
CA LEU A 34 3.99 1.58 -14.05
C LEU A 34 3.61 1.28 -12.59
N PHE A 35 4.24 0.28 -11.98
CA PHE A 35 3.99 -0.27 -10.66
C PHE A 35 4.49 0.71 -9.62
N PHE A 36 5.71 1.27 -9.79
CA PHE A 36 6.21 2.27 -8.85
C PHE A 36 5.30 3.52 -8.79
N PRO A 37 4.93 4.17 -9.91
CA PRO A 37 4.00 5.30 -9.86
C PRO A 37 2.61 4.95 -9.32
N GLN A 38 2.10 3.73 -9.57
CA GLN A 38 0.79 3.30 -9.06
C GLN A 38 0.85 2.97 -7.56
N CYS A 39 1.92 2.32 -7.10
CA CYS A 39 2.18 2.01 -5.70
C CYS A 39 2.35 3.30 -4.90
N GLU A 40 3.12 4.27 -5.42
CA GLU A 40 3.25 5.60 -4.81
C GLU A 40 1.88 6.27 -4.65
N LYS A 41 1.09 6.34 -5.73
CA LYS A 41 -0.25 6.93 -5.69
C LYS A 41 -1.16 6.20 -4.71
N PHE A 42 -1.11 4.88 -4.69
CA PHE A 42 -1.89 4.06 -3.77
C PHE A 42 -1.55 4.37 -2.31
N ILE A 43 -0.26 4.42 -1.96
CA ILE A 43 0.19 4.70 -0.60
C ILE A 43 -0.23 6.11 -0.18
N ILE A 44 -0.01 7.12 -1.04
CA ILE A 44 -0.40 8.51 -0.75
C ILE A 44 -1.91 8.62 -0.53
N ASN A 45 -2.72 8.03 -1.40
CA ASN A 45 -4.18 8.06 -1.26
C ASN A 45 -4.64 7.34 0.01
N SER A 46 -4.10 6.16 0.30
CA SER A 46 -4.44 5.39 1.50
C SER A 46 -4.09 6.14 2.78
N VAL A 47 -2.94 6.81 2.81
CA VAL A 47 -2.52 7.65 3.95
C VAL A 47 -3.45 8.85 4.13
N ASN A 48 -3.87 9.50 3.04
CA ASN A 48 -4.84 10.59 3.08
C ASN A 48 -6.24 10.13 3.54
N GLU A 49 -6.67 8.94 3.13
CA GLU A 49 -7.90 8.30 3.63
C GLU A 49 -7.82 8.04 5.14
N LEU A 50 -6.72 7.45 5.61
CA LEU A 50 -6.49 7.19 7.04
C LEU A 50 -6.45 8.49 7.86
N GLN A 51 -5.81 9.53 7.36
CA GLN A 51 -5.73 10.83 8.04
C GLN A 51 -7.09 11.53 8.11
N SER A 52 -7.88 11.48 7.04
CA SER A 52 -9.19 12.12 6.96
C SER A 52 -10.30 11.31 7.63
N GLY A 53 -10.02 10.05 7.99
CA GLY A 53 -11.00 9.09 8.47
C GLY A 53 -11.99 8.61 7.39
N ASN A 54 -11.79 9.01 6.13
CA ASN A 54 -12.60 8.57 5.00
C ASN A 54 -11.98 7.34 4.35
N THR A 55 -12.08 6.20 5.01
CA THR A 55 -11.39 4.96 4.66
C THR A 55 -12.14 4.05 3.67
N LYS A 56 -13.06 4.61 2.88
CA LYS A 56 -13.94 3.83 1.99
C LYS A 56 -13.16 3.02 0.95
N GLY A 57 -12.04 3.54 0.45
CA GLY A 57 -11.19 2.83 -0.51
C GLY A 57 -10.56 1.60 0.12
N LEU A 58 -9.99 1.76 1.32
CA LEU A 58 -9.44 0.64 2.10
C LEU A 58 -10.51 -0.39 2.49
N GLU A 59 -11.70 0.03 2.91
CA GLU A 59 -12.81 -0.89 3.21
C GLU A 59 -13.27 -1.71 2.00
N GLN A 60 -13.24 -1.10 0.80
CA GLN A 60 -13.54 -1.82 -0.43
C GLN A 60 -12.48 -2.90 -0.70
N ILE A 61 -11.19 -2.55 -0.56
CA ILE A 61 -10.08 -3.50 -0.75
C ILE A 61 -10.18 -4.65 0.25
N TYR A 62 -10.51 -4.37 1.51
CA TYR A 62 -10.78 -5.39 2.51
C TYR A 62 -11.84 -6.40 2.03
N LYS A 63 -12.98 -5.91 1.52
CA LYS A 63 -14.06 -6.76 1.01
C LYS A 63 -13.61 -7.60 -0.19
N GLU A 64 -12.87 -7.01 -1.11
CA GLU A 64 -12.32 -7.71 -2.29
C GLU A 64 -11.37 -8.84 -1.87
N LEU A 65 -10.44 -8.57 -0.94
CA LEU A 65 -9.50 -9.57 -0.42
C LEU A 65 -10.20 -10.71 0.32
N MET A 66 -11.22 -10.39 1.13
CA MET A 66 -12.06 -11.39 1.81
C MET A 66 -12.81 -12.29 0.82
N GLN A 67 -13.37 -11.72 -0.26
CA GLN A 67 -14.04 -12.50 -1.31
C GLN A 67 -13.07 -13.41 -2.06
N GLN A 68 -11.82 -12.99 -2.20
CA GLN A 68 -10.75 -13.77 -2.83
C GLN A 68 -10.10 -14.79 -1.88
N GLY A 69 -10.53 -14.87 -0.62
CA GLY A 69 -9.98 -15.78 0.38
C GLY A 69 -8.61 -15.39 0.95
N ASP A 70 -8.15 -14.15 0.72
CA ASP A 70 -6.87 -13.65 1.25
C ASP A 70 -7.04 -13.03 2.63
N ILE A 71 -7.17 -13.92 3.61
CA ILE A 71 -7.44 -13.53 5.00
C ILE A 71 -6.27 -12.70 5.57
N THR A 72 -5.03 -13.00 5.19
CA THR A 72 -3.83 -12.33 5.71
C THR A 72 -3.76 -10.87 5.25
N LEU A 73 -3.95 -10.61 3.95
CA LEU A 73 -3.97 -9.23 3.45
C LEU A 73 -5.20 -8.48 3.93
N ALA A 74 -6.35 -9.15 4.01
CA ALA A 74 -7.57 -8.54 4.56
C ALA A 74 -7.37 -8.09 6.02
N GLN A 75 -6.73 -8.89 6.86
CA GLN A 75 -6.41 -8.51 8.25
C GLN A 75 -5.43 -7.34 8.34
N SER A 76 -4.51 -7.24 7.39
CA SER A 76 -3.58 -6.10 7.29
C SER A 76 -4.34 -4.80 6.97
N VAL A 77 -5.31 -4.87 6.05
CA VAL A 77 -6.21 -3.75 5.76
C VAL A 77 -7.05 -3.42 7.00
N ASP A 78 -7.74 -4.39 7.60
CA ASP A 78 -8.57 -4.20 8.81
C ASP A 78 -7.82 -3.53 9.96
N SER A 79 -6.55 -3.88 10.16
CA SER A 79 -5.69 -3.26 11.17
C SER A 79 -5.43 -1.77 10.90
N LEU A 80 -5.37 -1.36 9.63
CA LEU A 80 -5.27 0.05 9.24
C LEU A 80 -6.60 0.78 9.44
N VAL A 81 -7.72 0.15 9.05
CA VAL A 81 -9.05 0.81 9.06
C VAL A 81 -9.72 0.88 10.41
N SER A 82 -9.44 -0.07 11.31
CA SER A 82 -10.07 -0.18 12.63
C SER A 82 -9.72 0.95 13.62
N GLY A 83 -9.09 2.02 13.15
CA GLY A 83 -8.69 3.17 13.96
C GLY A 83 -7.48 2.92 14.87
N LYS A 84 -6.92 1.70 14.85
CA LYS A 84 -5.70 1.35 15.58
C LYS A 84 -4.46 2.08 15.04
N VAL A 85 -4.50 2.52 13.79
CA VAL A 85 -3.46 3.31 13.16
C VAL A 85 -3.98 4.73 12.95
N THR A 86 -3.56 5.65 13.82
CA THR A 86 -3.85 7.07 13.67
C THR A 86 -2.67 7.74 12.99
N VAL A 87 -2.88 8.29 11.79
CA VAL A 87 -1.83 8.99 11.06
C VAL A 87 -1.91 10.48 11.35
N SER A 88 -0.91 11.01 12.07
CA SER A 88 -0.82 12.45 12.30
C SER A 88 -0.49 13.19 11.00
N LYS A 89 -0.85 14.48 10.91
CA LYS A 89 -0.51 15.32 9.74
C LYS A 89 0.99 15.34 9.46
N GLU A 90 1.81 15.35 10.51
CA GLU A 90 3.26 15.25 10.41
C GLU A 90 3.71 13.90 9.84
N SER A 91 3.09 12.80 10.27
CA SER A 91 3.36 11.47 9.73
C SER A 91 2.97 11.36 8.25
N CYS A 92 1.87 11.99 7.82
CA CYS A 92 1.49 12.06 6.41
C CYS A 92 2.55 12.77 5.57
N MET A 93 3.04 13.93 6.01
CA MET A 93 4.07 14.69 5.27
C MET A 93 5.39 13.90 5.18
N LEU A 94 5.76 13.19 6.26
CA LEU A 94 6.93 12.30 6.25
C LEU A 94 6.74 11.09 5.35
N LEU A 95 5.54 10.49 5.31
CA LEU A 95 5.17 9.40 4.41
C LEU A 95 5.24 9.81 2.95
N GLU A 96 4.64 10.95 2.59
CA GLU A 96 4.68 11.47 1.22
C GLU A 96 6.12 11.76 0.76
N SER A 97 6.94 12.34 1.64
CA SER A 97 8.36 12.58 1.36
C SER A 97 9.14 11.27 1.19
N TYR A 98 8.89 10.29 2.07
CA TYR A 98 9.54 8.99 2.03
C TYR A 98 9.20 8.21 0.75
N VAL A 99 7.94 8.13 0.36
CA VAL A 99 7.48 7.37 -0.82
C VAL A 99 8.03 7.97 -2.12
N LYS A 100 8.32 9.27 -2.13
CA LYS A 100 8.98 9.96 -3.26
C LYS A 100 10.51 9.86 -3.23
N SER A 101 11.09 9.28 -2.18
CA SER A 101 12.53 9.23 -2.01
C SER A 101 13.15 8.03 -2.74
N GLU A 102 14.37 8.22 -3.25
CA GLU A 102 15.16 7.15 -3.89
C GLU A 102 15.35 5.92 -2.98
N ILE A 103 15.31 6.11 -1.65
CA ILE A 103 15.38 5.03 -0.67
C ILE A 103 14.19 4.09 -0.82
N PHE A 104 12.98 4.64 -0.89
CA PHE A 104 11.76 3.85 -1.07
C PHE A 104 11.79 3.08 -2.40
N TYR A 105 12.20 3.75 -3.49
CA TYR A 105 12.37 3.09 -4.79
C TYR A 105 13.31 1.88 -4.72
N LYS A 106 14.48 2.03 -4.08
CA LYS A 106 15.44 0.92 -3.93
C LYS A 106 14.92 -0.22 -3.07
N GLU A 107 14.17 0.07 -1.99
CA GLU A 107 13.57 -0.95 -1.13
C GLU A 107 12.44 -1.71 -1.85
N LEU A 108 11.61 -0.99 -2.61
CA LEU A 108 10.55 -1.58 -3.42
C LEU A 108 11.13 -2.47 -4.54
N GLU A 109 12.16 -2.00 -5.23
CA GLU A 109 12.86 -2.76 -6.28
C GLU A 109 13.43 -4.07 -5.73
N LYS A 110 14.11 -4.04 -4.58
CA LYS A 110 14.58 -5.28 -3.91
C LYS A 110 13.44 -6.24 -3.58
N THR A 111 12.29 -5.72 -3.18
CA THR A 111 11.13 -6.54 -2.82
C THR A 111 10.52 -7.22 -4.05
N LEU A 112 10.51 -6.53 -5.20
CA LEU A 112 9.98 -7.05 -6.46
C LEU A 112 10.93 -8.01 -7.19
N VAL A 113 12.25 -7.77 -7.11
CA VAL A 113 13.27 -8.57 -7.83
C VAL A 113 13.59 -9.89 -7.11
N ASN A 114 13.32 -10.00 -5.81
CA ASN A 114 13.55 -11.22 -5.03
C ASN A 114 12.35 -12.20 -5.02
N HIS A 115 11.34 -11.99 -5.88
CA HIS A 115 10.17 -12.86 -6.03
C HIS A 115 10.17 -13.62 -7.37
#